data_AF-A0A822CWC6-F1
#
_entry.id   AF-A0A822CWC6-F1
#
_cell.length_a   1.000
_cell.length_b   1.000
_cell.length_c   1.000
_cell.angle_alpha   90.00
_cell.angle_beta   90.00
_cell.angle_gamma   90.00
#
_symmetry.space_group_name_H-M   'P 1'
#
loop_
_entity.id
_entity.type
_entity.pdbx_description
1 polymer ?
#
loop_
_entity_poly.entity_id
_entity_poly.type
_entity_poly.pdbx_seq_one_letter_code
_entity_poly.pdbx_strand_id
1 'polypeptide(L)'
;GELAKPDVRLEVRAEKEDGSLIANRSTGDIPECNNMTWSKHGISFSPTSSLVVLLMLSNVNQDNGNDLAIDDIELRLCSRSHSGVCPPS
;
A
#
# COMPACT_ATOMS: atom_id res chain seq x y z
N GLY A 1 16.51 17.92 -14.59
CA GLY A 1 16.66 16.66 -13.85
C GLY A 1 15.36 15.92 -14.00
N GLU A 2 15.39 14.59 -14.11
CA GLU A 2 14.16 13.78 -14.14
C GLU A 2 13.39 14.00 -12.82
N LEU A 3 12.08 14.24 -12.92
CA LEU A 3 11.21 14.35 -11.74
C LEU A 3 11.09 12.97 -11.11
N ALA A 4 11.05 12.90 -9.78
CA ALA A 4 10.85 11.63 -9.08
C ALA A 4 9.48 11.06 -9.43
N LYS A 5 9.44 9.80 -9.85
CA LYS A 5 8.18 9.09 -10.14
C LYS A 5 7.49 8.71 -8.84
N PRO A 6 6.14 8.70 -8.80
CA PRO A 6 5.42 8.28 -7.61
C PRO A 6 5.72 6.83 -7.23
N ASP A 7 6.03 6.58 -5.96
CA ASP A 7 6.04 5.27 -5.31
C ASP A 7 5.24 5.39 -4.02
N VAL A 8 4.30 4.46 -3.82
CA VAL A 8 3.47 4.39 -2.62
C VAL A 8 3.96 3.25 -1.75
N ARG A 9 4.41 3.58 -0.54
CA ARG A 9 4.70 2.59 0.49
C ARG A 9 3.44 2.30 1.30
N LEU A 10 2.98 1.06 1.23
CA LEU A 10 1.96 0.51 2.12
C LEU A 10 2.63 0.09 3.42
N GLU A 11 2.09 0.52 4.55
CA GLU A 11 2.51 0.08 5.88
C GLU A 11 1.30 -0.36 6.69
N VAL A 12 1.38 -1.54 7.29
CA VAL A 12 0.43 -1.99 8.31
C VAL A 12 1.11 -1.83 9.66
N ARG A 13 0.50 -1.05 10.55
CA ARG A 13 1.00 -0.77 11.90
C ARG A 13 0.01 -1.23 12.94
N ALA A 14 0.51 -1.65 14.09
CA ALA A 14 -0.35 -1.88 15.25
C ALA A 14 -0.90 -0.54 15.74
N GLU A 15 -2.20 -0.49 16.07
CA GLU A 15 -2.75 0.66 16.80
C GLU A 15 -2.36 0.53 18.28
N LYS A 16 -1.10 0.83 18.59
CA LYS A 16 -0.52 0.96 19.93
C LYS A 16 0.15 2.33 20.01
N GLU A 17 0.46 2.80 21.22
CA GLU A 17 1.16 4.09 21.43
C GLU A 17 2.45 4.21 20.61
N ASP A 18 3.12 3.10 20.31
CA ASP A 18 4.36 3.07 19.53
C ASP A 18 4.19 2.99 18.01
N GLY A 19 2.96 2.75 17.51
CA GLY A 19 2.70 2.57 16.08
C GLY A 19 3.58 1.50 15.42
N SER A 20 3.92 0.43 16.16
CA SER A 20 4.87 -0.59 15.71
C SER A 20 4.54 -1.16 14.33
N LEU A 21 5.55 -1.24 13.47
CA LEU A 21 5.41 -1.73 12.10
C LEU A 21 5.21 -3.24 12.09
N ILE A 22 4.13 -3.71 11.45
CA ILE A 22 3.82 -5.13 11.30
C ILE A 22 4.31 -5.63 9.94
N ALA A 23 4.02 -4.87 8.87
CA ALA A 23 4.46 -5.19 7.52
C ALA A 23 4.57 -3.91 6.68
N ASN A 24 5.44 -3.91 5.68
CA ASN A 24 5.48 -2.86 4.66
C ASN A 24 5.73 -3.43 3.25
N ARG A 25 5.31 -2.68 2.24
CA ARG A 25 5.58 -2.98 0.83
C ARG A 25 5.49 -1.71 -0.02
N SER A 26 6.47 -1.46 -0.88
CA SER A 26 6.40 -0.42 -1.91
C SER A 26 5.70 -0.91 -3.17
N THR A 27 5.01 -0.02 -3.88
CA THR A 27 4.54 -0.28 -5.25
C THR A 27 5.69 -0.31 -6.25
N GLY A 28 6.80 0.36 -5.93
CA GLY A 28 7.80 0.77 -6.90
C GLY A 28 7.30 1.98 -7.70
N ASP A 29 8.12 2.45 -8.63
CA ASP A 29 7.76 3.55 -9.53
C ASP A 29 6.46 3.24 -10.28
N ILE A 30 5.47 4.10 -10.08
CA ILE A 30 4.21 4.09 -10.79
C ILE A 30 4.41 4.89 -12.08
N PRO A 31 4.28 4.25 -13.25
CA PRO A 31 4.50 4.92 -14.51
C PRO A 31 3.37 5.92 -14.80
N GLU A 32 3.74 7.06 -15.39
CA GLU A 32 2.79 7.95 -16.02
C GLU A 32 2.16 7.28 -17.24
N CYS A 33 0.83 7.33 -17.35
CA CYS A 33 0.10 6.74 -18.45
C CYS A 33 -0.74 7.82 -19.14
N ASN A 34 -0.72 7.85 -20.47
CA ASN A 34 -1.57 8.75 -21.26
C ASN A 34 -3.08 8.49 -21.05
N ASN A 35 -3.43 7.29 -20.56
CA ASN A 35 -4.78 6.90 -20.19
C ASN A 35 -4.78 6.40 -18.74
N MET A 36 -5.80 6.79 -17.97
CA MET A 36 -5.98 6.34 -16.59
C MET A 36 -6.07 4.81 -16.52
N THR A 37 -5.16 4.18 -15.79
CA THR A 37 -5.09 2.72 -15.62
C THR A 37 -5.09 2.36 -14.14
N TRP A 38 -5.99 1.49 -13.72
CA TRP A 38 -6.05 1.01 -12.34
C TRP A 38 -5.12 -0.18 -12.13
N SER A 39 -4.26 -0.10 -11.12
CA SER A 39 -3.36 -1.19 -10.71
C SER A 39 -3.68 -1.63 -9.29
N LYS A 40 -3.89 -2.94 -9.10
CA LYS A 40 -4.18 -3.51 -7.78
C LYS A 40 -2.89 -3.76 -7.02
N HIS A 41 -2.76 -3.13 -5.85
CA HIS A 41 -1.67 -3.38 -4.90
C HIS A 41 -2.22 -3.94 -3.59
N GLY A 42 -1.36 -4.61 -2.84
CA GLY A 42 -1.72 -5.22 -1.57
C GLY A 42 -0.50 -5.66 -0.78
N ILE A 43 -0.74 -5.93 0.50
CA ILE A 43 0.24 -6.40 1.47
C ILE A 43 -0.42 -7.48 2.35
N SER A 44 0.34 -8.53 2.65
CA SER A 44 -0.08 -9.59 3.58
C SER A 44 0.63 -9.40 4.92
N PHE A 45 -0.06 -9.65 6.03
CA PHE A 45 0.50 -9.53 7.36
C PHE A 45 -0.17 -10.49 8.34
N SER A 46 0.55 -10.82 9.42
CA SER A 46 -0.01 -11.51 10.57
C SER A 46 -0.29 -10.48 11.67
N PRO A 47 -1.54 -10.33 12.14
CA PRO A 47 -1.87 -9.29 13.11
C PRO A 47 -1.19 -9.56 14.46
N THR A 48 -0.54 -8.54 15.02
CA THR A 48 0.04 -8.54 16.38
C THR A 48 -0.80 -7.74 17.39
N SER A 49 -1.91 -7.17 16.92
CA SER A 49 -2.89 -6.35 17.64
C SER A 49 -4.29 -6.61 17.08
N SER A 50 -5.33 -6.35 17.88
CA SER A 50 -6.73 -6.41 17.45
C SER A 50 -7.12 -5.24 16.52
N LEU A 51 -6.34 -4.16 16.55
CA LEU A 51 -6.55 -2.97 15.74
C LEU A 51 -5.26 -2.65 14.99
N VAL A 52 -5.42 -2.29 13.72
CA VAL A 52 -4.31 -1.97 12.82
C VAL A 52 -4.62 -0.70 12.04
N VAL A 53 -3.57 0.01 11.67
CA VAL A 53 -3.63 1.19 10.80
C VAL A 53 -2.94 0.84 9.49
N LEU A 54 -3.62 1.06 8.36
CA LEU A 54 -3.01 1.05 7.03
C LEU A 54 -2.58 2.48 6.68
N LEU A 55 -1.27 2.70 6.52
CA LEU A 55 -0.73 3.94 5.98
C LEU A 55 -0.32 3.73 4.53
N MET A 56 -0.64 4.70 3.69
CA MET A 56 -0.21 4.78 2.29
C MET A 56 0.62 6.06 2.15
N LEU A 57 1.93 5.90 1.97
CA LEU A 57 2.89 7.00 2.00
C LEU A 57 3.47 7.20 0.61
N SER A 58 3.17 8.34 -0.02
CA SER A 58 3.77 8.73 -1.30
C SER A 58 5.17 9.32 -1.09
N ASN A 59 6.11 9.02 -2.00
CA ASN A 59 7.41 9.68 -2.07
C ASN A 59 7.38 11.03 -2.81
N VAL A 60 6.24 11.41 -3.41
CA VAL A 60 6.07 12.69 -4.11
C VAL A 60 5.59 13.73 -3.13
N ASN A 61 6.32 14.85 -3.08
CA ASN A 61 6.09 15.98 -2.20
C ASN A 61 5.85 17.27 -2.99
N GLN A 62 5.18 17.19 -4.15
CA GLN A 62 5.04 18.32 -5.07
C GLN A 62 3.66 18.98 -4.95
N ASP A 63 3.65 20.30 -4.99
CA ASP A 63 2.46 21.15 -4.75
C ASP A 63 1.50 21.24 -5.97
N ASN A 64 1.68 20.42 -7.00
CA ASN A 64 0.97 20.52 -8.28
C ASN A 64 0.33 19.18 -8.70
N GLY A 65 -0.78 18.83 -8.05
CA GLY A 65 -1.71 17.80 -8.54
C GLY A 65 -1.99 16.66 -7.56
N ASN A 66 -3.04 15.91 -7.88
CA ASN A 66 -3.42 14.66 -7.25
C ASN A 66 -2.75 13.50 -7.99
N ASP A 67 -1.46 13.26 -7.68
CA ASP A 67 -0.60 12.26 -8.33
C ASP A 67 -1.13 10.82 -8.22
N LEU A 68 -2.10 10.58 -7.32
CA LEU A 68 -2.62 9.27 -6.98
C LEU A 68 -4.14 9.30 -6.84
N ALA A 69 -4.83 8.44 -7.59
CA ALA A 69 -6.21 8.07 -7.32
C ALA A 69 -6.24 6.71 -6.61
N ILE A 70 -7.11 6.57 -5.62
CA ILE A 70 -7.23 5.37 -4.78
C ILE A 70 -8.69 4.98 -4.74
N ASP A 71 -8.97 3.70 -4.95
CA ASP A 71 -10.31 3.12 -4.85
C ASP A 71 -10.22 1.68 -4.31
N ASP A 72 -11.37 1.12 -3.91
CA ASP A 72 -11.53 -0.29 -3.52
C ASP A 72 -10.56 -0.78 -2.43
N ILE A 73 -10.37 0.02 -1.37
CA ILE A 73 -9.60 -0.42 -0.19
C ILE A 73 -10.34 -1.58 0.49
N GLU A 74 -9.66 -2.72 0.58
CA GLU A 74 -10.24 -3.96 1.09
C GLU A 74 -9.32 -4.68 2.06
N LEU A 75 -9.90 -5.20 3.15
CA LEU A 75 -9.23 -6.11 4.08
C LEU A 75 -9.89 -7.50 3.99
N ARG A 76 -9.08 -8.53 3.69
CA ARG A 76 -9.53 -9.93 3.64
C ARG A 76 -8.66 -10.83 4.50
N LEU A 77 -9.28 -11.84 5.09
CA LEU A 77 -8.56 -12.95 5.70
C LEU A 77 -7.98 -13.84 4.59
N CYS A 78 -6.69 -14.16 4.66
CA CYS A 78 -6.11 -15.19 3.81
C CYS A 78 -6.63 -16.57 4.26
N SER A 79 -7.66 -17.06 3.59
CA SER A 79 -8.05 -18.47 3.69
C SER A 79 -7.08 -19.32 2.87
N ARG A 80 -6.75 -20.53 3.32
CA ARG A 80 -5.83 -21.45 2.61
C ARG A 80 -6.31 -21.88 1.20
N SER A 81 -7.44 -21.38 0.69
CA SER A 81 -8.15 -21.95 -0.47
C SER A 81 -8.61 -20.95 -1.54
N HIS A 82 -8.26 -19.66 -1.48
CA HIS A 82 -8.59 -18.72 -2.57
C HIS A 82 -7.34 -18.00 -3.09
N SER A 83 -6.97 -18.28 -4.34
CA SER A 83 -5.87 -17.61 -5.06
C SER A 83 -6.31 -16.20 -5.45
N GLY A 84 -6.08 -15.24 -4.57
CA GLY A 84 -6.29 -13.81 -4.84
C GLY A 84 -5.08 -12.99 -4.45
N VAL A 85 -4.59 -13.15 -3.21
CA VAL A 85 -3.22 -12.84 -2.74
C VAL A 85 -2.95 -13.61 -1.44
N CYS A 86 -1.89 -14.45 -1.44
CA CYS A 86 -1.06 -14.99 -0.34
C CYS A 86 -0.29 -16.22 -0.93
N PRO A 87 1.04 -16.46 -0.81
CA PRO A 87 2.04 -15.97 0.17
C PRO A 87 3.39 -15.49 -0.49
N PRO A 88 4.54 -15.21 0.20
CA PRO A 88 5.31 -16.20 0.96
C PRO A 88 5.67 -15.79 2.41
N SER A 89 6.10 -16.80 3.17
CA SER A 89 6.66 -16.78 4.54
C SER A 89 7.96 -16.00 4.66
#